data_AF-A0A956RKB0-F1
#
_entry.id   AF-A0A956RKB0-F1
#
_cell.length_a   1.000
_cell.length_b   1.000
_cell.length_c   1.000
_cell.angle_alpha   90.00
_cell.angle_beta   90.00
_cell.angle_gamma   90.00
#
_symmetry.space_group_name_H-M   'P 1'
#
loop_
_entity.id
_entity.type
_entity.pdbx_description
1 polymer ?
#
loop_
_entity_poly.entity_id
_entity_poly.type
_entity_poly.pdbx_seq_one_letter_code
_entity_poly.pdbx_strand_id
1 'polypeptide(L)'
;EGATEGATGGPTGGATEGATTGSGGATGTTTGDASTSGSATTSGTTTTTETTGLTTGAVDMSIPVHEIPGLVSITFYERTGGDAPTEYTFTVLGPELTTQLADPLSMNNRDIQGTSVEFYDVHYSDIDGNFDIDGSYLTIAGSFGAKLPAGGGLNLAEISLNYEDNSVEYGSFLASFVALGDNAFPDTAELAIDGDLQTHTVMGNNVDEPDKRLRVTLGFMSSLVPE
;
A
#
# COMPACT_ATOMS: atom_id res chain seq x y z
N GLU A 1 -45.81 15.72 -37.35
CA GLU A 1 -45.11 14.90 -38.36
C GLU A 1 -43.71 14.62 -37.80
N GLY A 2 -43.12 13.43 -37.88
CA GLY A 2 -43.64 12.11 -38.26
C GLY A 2 -42.84 11.04 -37.48
N ALA A 3 -43.36 9.83 -37.32
CA ALA A 3 -42.78 8.80 -36.44
C ALA A 3 -42.06 7.68 -37.20
N THR A 4 -41.12 7.01 -36.51
CA THR A 4 -40.65 5.66 -36.86
C THR A 4 -40.49 4.81 -35.59
N GLU A 5 -41.39 3.83 -35.45
CA GLU A 5 -41.22 2.64 -34.61
C GLU A 5 -40.23 1.68 -35.32
N GLY A 6 -39.63 0.65 -34.71
CA GLY A 6 -39.69 0.10 -33.35
C GLY A 6 -39.30 -1.39 -33.36
N ALA A 7 -39.33 -2.06 -32.19
CA ALA A 7 -39.30 -3.54 -32.02
C ALA A 7 -38.02 -4.31 -32.50
N THR A 8 -37.67 -5.53 -32.09
CA THR A 8 -37.97 -6.43 -30.92
C THR A 8 -36.94 -7.58 -30.97
N GLY A 9 -36.55 -8.22 -29.84
CA GLY A 9 -35.86 -9.52 -29.95
C GLY A 9 -35.18 -10.10 -28.71
N GLY A 10 -35.81 -11.13 -28.12
CA GLY A 10 -35.23 -12.17 -27.26
C GLY A 10 -36.26 -13.33 -27.18
N PRO A 11 -36.04 -14.45 -26.46
CA PRO A 11 -34.88 -14.83 -25.65
C PRO A 11 -34.40 -16.27 -25.99
N THR A 12 -34.07 -17.08 -24.96
CA THR A 12 -33.60 -18.50 -24.95
C THR A 12 -32.09 -18.70 -25.16
N GLY A 13 -31.43 -19.66 -24.48
CA GLY A 13 -31.89 -20.51 -23.38
C GLY A 13 -31.10 -21.83 -23.26
N GLY A 14 -30.96 -22.37 -22.05
CA GLY A 14 -30.38 -23.71 -21.82
C GLY A 14 -29.50 -23.81 -20.57
N ALA A 15 -29.91 -24.62 -19.61
CA ALA A 15 -29.11 -25.05 -18.46
C ALA A 15 -29.18 -26.57 -18.34
N THR A 16 -28.13 -27.21 -17.82
CA THR A 16 -28.16 -28.62 -17.43
C THR A 16 -27.31 -28.86 -16.20
N GLU A 17 -27.88 -29.53 -15.21
CA GLU A 17 -27.18 -30.04 -14.02
C GLU A 17 -26.54 -31.41 -14.31
N GLY A 18 -25.62 -31.86 -13.46
CA GLY A 18 -25.07 -33.22 -13.49
C GLY A 18 -24.17 -33.50 -12.30
N ALA A 19 -24.47 -34.53 -11.50
CA ALA A 19 -23.87 -34.71 -10.17
C ALA A 19 -23.58 -36.18 -9.79
N THR A 20 -22.97 -36.34 -8.61
CA THR A 20 -23.00 -37.50 -7.69
C THR A 20 -22.14 -38.78 -7.92
N THR A 21 -21.28 -39.01 -6.90
CA THR A 21 -21.09 -40.27 -6.11
C THR A 21 -20.11 -41.41 -6.50
N GLY A 22 -19.53 -42.03 -5.44
CA GLY A 22 -18.68 -43.23 -5.43
C GLY A 22 -17.32 -42.97 -4.73
N SER A 23 -16.97 -43.36 -3.49
CA SER A 23 -17.43 -44.34 -2.47
C SER A 23 -16.69 -45.70 -2.44
N GLY A 24 -16.14 -46.06 -1.27
CA GLY A 24 -15.25 -47.22 -0.99
C GLY A 24 -13.75 -46.82 -0.93
N GLY A 25 -12.87 -47.31 -0.04
CA GLY A 25 -12.93 -48.38 0.98
C GLY A 25 -11.88 -49.49 0.69
N ALA A 26 -11.14 -50.09 1.64
CA ALA A 26 -10.99 -49.90 3.09
C ALA A 26 -9.77 -50.70 3.66
N THR A 27 -9.48 -50.55 4.98
CA THR A 27 -8.79 -51.50 5.92
C THR A 27 -7.29 -51.86 5.81
N GLY A 28 -6.65 -52.14 6.98
CA GLY A 28 -5.26 -52.66 7.16
C GLY A 28 -4.33 -51.72 7.98
N THR A 29 -4.21 -51.69 9.33
CA THR A 29 -4.00 -52.70 10.40
C THR A 29 -2.85 -53.68 10.13
N THR A 30 -1.81 -53.88 10.98
CA THR A 30 -1.42 -53.38 12.34
C THR A 30 0.11 -53.09 12.37
N THR A 31 0.87 -52.72 13.42
CA THR A 31 0.78 -52.68 14.92
C THR A 31 1.77 -51.56 15.43
N GLY A 32 2.07 -51.30 16.72
CA GLY A 32 1.65 -51.87 18.02
C GLY A 32 2.33 -51.19 19.24
N ASP A 33 1.89 -51.57 20.43
CA ASP A 33 2.28 -51.10 21.78
C ASP A 33 3.78 -51.21 22.16
N ALA A 34 4.33 -50.54 23.20
CA ALA A 34 3.93 -49.35 24.00
C ALA A 34 5.03 -48.99 25.05
N SER A 35 4.77 -47.93 25.85
CA SER A 35 5.14 -47.78 27.28
C SER A 35 6.51 -47.15 27.65
N THR A 36 6.68 -46.34 28.72
CA THR A 36 5.81 -45.40 29.49
C THR A 36 6.71 -44.50 30.36
N SER A 37 6.29 -43.26 30.67
CA SER A 37 6.86 -42.30 31.68
C SER A 37 8.27 -41.75 31.41
N GLY A 38 8.63 -40.53 31.80
CA GLY A 38 7.89 -39.39 32.41
C GLY A 38 8.66 -38.08 32.10
N SER A 39 8.34 -36.89 32.60
CA SER A 39 7.33 -36.45 33.58
C SER A 39 6.83 -35.04 33.22
N ALA A 40 5.82 -34.52 33.93
CA ALA A 40 4.99 -33.39 33.53
C ALA A 40 5.63 -31.98 33.53
N THR A 41 4.89 -31.06 32.87
CA THR A 41 4.88 -29.59 33.06
C THR A 41 5.91 -28.78 32.27
N THR A 42 5.51 -28.37 31.05
CA THR A 42 5.90 -27.10 30.45
C THR A 42 4.63 -26.27 30.25
N SER A 43 4.64 -25.01 30.72
CA SER A 43 3.52 -24.08 30.48
C SER A 43 3.35 -23.80 28.99
N GLY A 44 2.13 -23.47 28.58
CA GLY A 44 1.88 -22.96 27.23
C GLY A 44 2.49 -21.56 27.06
N THR A 45 3.73 -21.51 26.56
CA THR A 45 4.36 -20.28 26.08
C THR A 45 3.93 -20.05 24.65
N THR A 46 3.30 -18.91 24.37
CA THR A 46 2.97 -18.45 23.02
C THR A 46 4.24 -18.39 22.17
N THR A 47 4.25 -19.03 21.00
CA THR A 47 5.33 -18.86 20.02
C THR A 47 5.18 -17.50 19.32
N THR A 48 5.60 -16.44 20.01
CA THR A 48 5.85 -15.15 19.37
C THR A 48 7.14 -15.29 18.55
N THR A 49 7.06 -15.24 17.23
CA THR A 49 8.24 -15.26 16.34
C THR A 49 8.86 -13.87 16.26
N GLU A 50 9.31 -13.34 17.39
CA GLU A 50 10.21 -12.18 17.43
C GLU A 50 11.59 -12.63 16.93
N THR A 51 11.92 -12.29 15.69
CA THR A 51 13.26 -12.57 15.11
C THR A 51 14.23 -11.45 15.51
N THR A 52 14.45 -11.27 16.81
CA THR A 52 15.48 -10.34 17.33
C THR A 52 16.87 -10.90 16.99
N GLY A 53 17.50 -10.39 15.92
CA GLY A 53 18.38 -11.23 15.11
C GLY A 53 19.69 -10.65 14.55
N LEU A 54 20.11 -9.42 14.88
CA LEU A 54 21.54 -9.07 14.74
C LEU A 54 21.98 -8.01 15.76
N THR A 55 23.23 -8.11 16.19
CA THR A 55 23.87 -7.17 17.12
C THR A 55 25.09 -6.53 16.46
N THR A 56 25.67 -5.53 17.13
CA THR A 56 27.02 -4.98 16.87
C THR A 56 27.11 -3.88 15.81
N GLY A 57 26.54 -2.71 16.15
CA GLY A 57 27.25 -1.44 15.96
C GLY A 57 27.61 -1.04 14.53
N ALA A 58 26.76 -1.38 13.54
CA ALA A 58 26.60 -0.47 12.42
C ALA A 58 26.16 0.89 12.99
N VAL A 59 26.81 1.96 12.57
CA VAL A 59 26.13 3.26 12.54
C VAL A 59 24.95 3.09 11.59
N ASP A 60 23.81 3.69 11.93
CA ASP A 60 22.80 3.94 10.92
C ASP A 60 23.44 4.89 9.90
N MET A 61 23.61 4.41 8.67
CA MET A 61 24.23 5.16 7.58
C MET A 61 23.18 5.91 6.77
N SER A 62 21.91 5.81 7.16
CA SER A 62 20.85 6.54 6.50
C SER A 62 20.95 8.04 6.74
N ILE A 63 20.57 8.80 5.71
CA ILE A 63 20.51 10.26 5.70
C ILE A 63 19.01 10.63 5.70
N PRO A 64 18.56 11.60 6.50
CA PRO A 64 17.20 12.12 6.40
C PRO A 64 16.89 12.54 4.96
N VAL A 65 15.71 12.24 4.42
CA VAL A 65 15.43 12.55 3.00
C VAL A 65 15.52 14.06 2.73
N HIS A 66 15.29 14.91 3.74
CA HIS A 66 15.46 16.37 3.62
C HIS A 66 16.92 16.86 3.59
N GLU A 67 17.89 16.05 4.03
CA GLU A 67 19.32 16.39 4.04
C GLU A 67 20.12 15.80 2.84
N ILE A 68 19.46 15.08 1.92
CA ILE A 68 20.11 14.49 0.74
C ILE A 68 20.79 15.58 -0.10
N PRO A 69 22.12 15.49 -0.36
CA PRO A 69 22.86 16.51 -1.07
C PRO A 69 22.30 16.81 -2.47
N GLY A 70 21.96 18.07 -2.72
CA GLY A 70 21.49 18.54 -4.03
C GLY A 70 20.01 18.26 -4.33
N LEU A 71 19.23 17.69 -3.39
CA LEU A 71 17.79 17.55 -3.53
C LEU A 71 17.10 18.93 -3.55
N VAL A 72 16.22 19.20 -4.54
CA VAL A 72 15.47 20.47 -4.64
C VAL A 72 13.97 20.33 -4.45
N SER A 73 13.40 19.18 -4.81
CA SER A 73 11.97 18.91 -4.69
C SER A 73 11.67 17.42 -4.75
N ILE A 74 10.46 17.06 -4.34
CA ILE A 74 9.94 15.70 -4.34
C ILE A 74 8.62 15.72 -5.12
N THR A 75 8.45 14.82 -6.10
CA THR A 75 7.19 14.68 -6.87
C THR A 75 6.48 13.39 -6.51
N PHE A 76 5.19 13.48 -6.19
CA PHE A 76 4.29 12.33 -6.05
C PHE A 76 3.48 12.19 -7.34
N TYR A 77 3.47 10.99 -7.93
CA TYR A 77 2.77 10.69 -9.17
C TYR A 77 1.44 9.99 -8.87
N GLU A 78 0.34 10.73 -9.05
CA GLU A 78 -1.02 10.29 -8.73
C GLU A 78 -1.73 9.78 -9.98
N ARG A 79 -2.29 8.56 -9.97
CA ARG A 79 -2.80 7.88 -11.17
C ARG A 79 -4.33 7.74 -11.24
N THR A 80 -5.10 8.67 -10.66
CA THR A 80 -6.56 8.60 -10.73
C THR A 80 -7.13 9.08 -12.07
N GLY A 81 -7.06 8.19 -13.07
CA GLY A 81 -7.65 8.36 -14.40
C GLY A 81 -6.86 9.27 -15.34
N GLY A 82 -7.42 9.55 -16.52
CA GLY A 82 -6.72 10.29 -17.58
C GLY A 82 -5.56 9.53 -18.24
N ASP A 83 -4.94 10.14 -19.25
CA ASP A 83 -3.94 9.48 -20.10
C ASP A 83 -2.52 9.45 -19.48
N ALA A 84 -2.31 10.15 -18.36
CA ALA A 84 -1.04 10.26 -17.62
C ALA A 84 -1.33 10.52 -16.13
N PRO A 85 -0.38 10.28 -15.20
CA PRO A 85 -0.53 10.69 -13.82
C PRO A 85 -0.57 12.21 -13.66
N THR A 86 -1.14 12.66 -12.53
CA THR A 86 -1.06 14.05 -12.06
C THR A 86 0.16 14.19 -11.16
N GLU A 87 1.04 15.14 -11.48
CA GLU A 87 2.26 15.42 -10.73
C GLU A 87 1.99 16.40 -9.58
N TYR A 88 2.38 16.01 -8.36
CA TYR A 88 2.32 16.87 -7.16
C TYR A 88 3.74 17.07 -6.62
N THR A 89 4.36 18.20 -6.98
CA THR A 89 5.74 18.53 -6.61
C THR A 89 5.81 19.52 -5.45
N PHE A 90 6.50 19.12 -4.38
CA PHE A 90 6.73 19.93 -3.18
C PHE A 90 8.22 20.28 -3.03
N THR A 91 8.52 21.45 -2.47
CA THR A 91 9.88 21.79 -2.04
C THR A 91 10.28 20.92 -0.85
N VAL A 92 11.56 20.56 -0.72
CA VAL A 92 12.09 19.74 0.39
C VAL A 92 11.57 20.16 1.77
N LEU A 93 11.70 21.44 2.12
CA LEU A 93 11.20 22.00 3.39
C LEU A 93 9.80 22.62 3.25
N GLY A 94 8.93 21.99 2.45
CA GLY A 94 7.53 22.38 2.27
C GLY A 94 6.68 22.07 3.51
N PRO A 95 5.66 22.88 3.84
CA PRO A 95 4.80 22.65 5.00
C PRO A 95 4.05 21.31 4.94
N GLU A 96 3.84 20.76 3.74
CA GLU A 96 3.24 19.44 3.50
C GLU A 96 4.14 18.35 4.09
N LEU A 97 5.30 18.12 3.46
CA LEU A 97 6.30 17.12 3.86
C LEU A 97 6.77 17.25 5.32
N THR A 98 6.77 18.47 5.87
CA THR A 98 7.30 18.77 7.20
C THR A 98 6.24 18.88 8.30
N THR A 99 4.95 18.64 8.01
CA THR A 99 3.89 18.60 9.03
C THR A 99 2.77 17.63 8.64
N GLN A 100 2.83 16.41 9.17
CA GLN A 100 1.73 15.44 9.08
C GLN A 100 0.39 16.07 9.51
N LEU A 101 -0.61 16.00 8.64
CA LEU A 101 -1.93 16.56 8.86
C LEU A 101 -2.73 15.73 9.88
N ALA A 102 -3.56 16.39 10.68
CA ALA A 102 -4.44 15.73 11.64
C ALA A 102 -5.61 15.00 10.95
N ASP A 103 -6.22 14.01 11.60
CA ASP A 103 -7.41 13.34 11.07
C ASP A 103 -8.75 14.03 11.41
N PRO A 104 -9.79 13.88 10.56
CA PRO A 104 -9.76 13.19 9.25
C PRO A 104 -9.26 14.09 8.10
N LEU A 105 -8.62 13.47 7.10
CA LEU A 105 -8.30 14.13 5.84
C LEU A 105 -9.58 14.55 5.08
N SER A 106 -9.54 15.69 4.39
CA SER A 106 -10.71 16.27 3.71
C SER A 106 -10.37 17.30 2.64
N MET A 107 -11.39 17.78 1.93
CA MET A 107 -11.34 18.95 1.01
C MET A 107 -10.74 20.23 1.63
N ASN A 108 -10.61 20.32 2.96
CA ASN A 108 -9.98 21.45 3.67
C ASN A 108 -8.70 21.06 4.44
N ASN A 109 -8.23 19.81 4.32
CA ASN A 109 -7.18 19.20 5.14
C ASN A 109 -6.53 18.04 4.36
N ARG A 110 -5.63 18.37 3.43
CA ARG A 110 -4.89 17.46 2.53
C ARG A 110 -3.79 18.25 1.82
N ASP A 111 -2.81 17.54 1.28
CA ASP A 111 -1.84 18.09 0.33
C ASP A 111 -2.23 17.73 -1.12
N ILE A 112 -2.70 16.50 -1.32
CA ILE A 112 -3.03 15.92 -2.63
C ILE A 112 -4.51 15.51 -2.70
N GLN A 113 -5.08 15.51 -3.91
CA GLN A 113 -6.45 15.08 -4.17
C GLN A 113 -6.56 14.25 -5.47
N GLY A 114 -6.90 12.96 -5.35
CA GLY A 114 -7.20 12.10 -6.52
C GLY A 114 -8.63 12.31 -7.06
N THR A 115 -9.64 12.33 -6.17
CA THR A 115 -11.07 12.52 -6.53
C THR A 115 -11.78 13.51 -5.62
N SER A 116 -13.08 13.71 -5.83
CA SER A 116 -13.94 14.50 -4.93
C SER A 116 -14.10 13.90 -3.52
N VAL A 117 -13.68 12.65 -3.29
CA VAL A 117 -13.80 11.91 -2.02
C VAL A 117 -12.50 11.23 -1.61
N GLU A 118 -11.36 11.70 -2.14
CA GLU A 118 -10.06 11.08 -1.96
C GLU A 118 -8.99 12.13 -1.69
N PHE A 119 -8.32 11.98 -0.55
CA PHE A 119 -7.47 13.02 0.02
C PHE A 119 -6.23 12.38 0.64
N TYR A 120 -5.05 12.90 0.33
CA TYR A 120 -3.79 12.38 0.88
C TYR A 120 -2.98 13.46 1.63
N ASP A 121 -2.16 12.97 2.53
CA ASP A 121 -1.18 13.65 3.38
C ASP A 121 0.19 13.04 3.07
N VAL A 122 1.21 13.87 2.85
CA VAL A 122 2.56 13.41 2.46
C VAL A 122 3.62 13.90 3.43
N HIS A 123 4.42 12.99 4.00
CA HIS A 123 5.29 13.33 5.11
C HIS A 123 6.61 12.53 5.14
N TYR A 124 7.67 13.15 5.66
CA TYR A 124 8.90 12.46 6.05
C TYR A 124 8.62 11.47 7.19
N SER A 125 9.18 10.25 7.12
CA SER A 125 8.78 9.17 8.02
C SER A 125 9.89 8.21 8.43
N ASP A 126 9.62 7.47 9.50
CA ASP A 126 10.30 6.21 9.79
C ASP A 126 9.88 5.09 8.80
N ILE A 127 10.50 3.91 8.96
CA ILE A 127 10.22 2.71 8.15
C ILE A 127 8.77 2.20 8.30
N ASP A 128 8.19 2.43 9.48
CA ASP A 128 6.81 2.08 9.84
C ASP A 128 5.80 3.19 9.47
N GLY A 129 6.23 4.18 8.68
CA GLY A 129 5.41 5.25 8.11
C GLY A 129 4.86 6.28 9.11
N ASN A 130 5.37 6.30 10.34
CA ASN A 130 5.06 7.33 11.33
C ASN A 130 5.80 8.62 10.98
N PHE A 131 5.25 9.79 11.34
CA PHE A 131 5.93 11.06 11.07
C PHE A 131 7.26 11.18 11.83
N ASP A 132 8.34 11.36 11.07
CA ASP A 132 9.66 11.73 11.58
C ASP A 132 10.26 12.74 10.61
N ILE A 133 10.52 13.96 11.09
CA ILE A 133 11.10 15.04 10.27
C ILE A 133 12.51 14.67 9.80
N ASP A 134 13.26 13.90 10.59
CA ASP A 134 14.60 13.43 10.25
C ASP A 134 14.58 12.02 9.64
N GLY A 135 13.41 11.60 9.14
CA GLY A 135 13.17 10.28 8.56
C GLY A 135 13.85 10.06 7.20
N SER A 136 14.41 8.86 7.03
CA SER A 136 15.06 8.38 5.79
C SER A 136 14.09 7.75 4.78
N TYR A 137 12.79 7.91 5.00
CA TYR A 137 11.69 7.41 4.17
C TYR A 137 10.69 8.52 3.84
N LEU A 138 9.92 8.32 2.78
CA LEU A 138 8.74 9.13 2.46
C LEU A 138 7.48 8.29 2.59
N THR A 139 6.44 8.88 3.18
CA THR A 139 5.11 8.30 3.27
C THR A 139 4.10 9.13 2.50
N ILE A 140 3.18 8.45 1.81
CA ILE A 140 1.87 8.99 1.46
C ILE A 140 0.80 8.23 2.24
N ALA A 141 -0.07 8.97 2.93
CA ALA A 141 -1.18 8.43 3.72
C ALA A 141 -2.51 9.00 3.20
N GLY A 142 -3.53 8.16 3.06
CA GLY A 142 -4.76 8.51 2.36
C GLY A 142 -6.07 8.14 3.05
N SER A 143 -7.10 8.95 2.83
CA SER A 143 -8.49 8.59 3.07
C SER A 143 -9.25 8.53 1.75
N PHE A 144 -10.05 7.49 1.58
CA PHE A 144 -10.94 7.33 0.42
C PHE A 144 -12.36 7.02 0.90
N GLY A 145 -13.28 7.94 0.59
CA GLY A 145 -14.65 7.97 1.11
C GLY A 145 -15.68 7.14 0.33
N ALA A 146 -15.26 6.15 -0.48
CA ALA A 146 -16.16 5.33 -1.30
C ALA A 146 -15.88 3.83 -1.17
N LYS A 147 -16.95 3.04 -1.34
CA LYS A 147 -16.95 1.57 -1.37
C LYS A 147 -17.37 1.06 -2.75
N LEU A 148 -17.37 -0.27 -2.94
CA LEU A 148 -18.03 -0.94 -4.07
C LEU A 148 -19.41 -0.32 -4.39
N PRO A 149 -19.72 -0.03 -5.67
CA PRO A 149 -19.00 -0.43 -6.88
C PRO A 149 -17.96 0.60 -7.38
N ALA A 150 -17.41 1.47 -6.53
CA ALA A 150 -16.24 2.27 -6.88
C ALA A 150 -14.98 1.39 -7.07
N GLY A 151 -13.85 2.01 -7.41
CA GLY A 151 -12.52 1.37 -7.32
C GLY A 151 -12.01 1.29 -5.88
N GLY A 152 -10.71 1.03 -5.73
CA GLY A 152 -9.97 1.37 -4.51
C GLY A 152 -9.29 2.73 -4.65
N GLY A 153 -8.79 3.27 -3.56
CA GLY A 153 -8.03 4.51 -3.50
C GLY A 153 -6.62 4.36 -2.95
N LEU A 154 -5.95 5.49 -2.79
CA LEU A 154 -4.48 5.64 -2.77
C LEU A 154 -3.88 5.06 -4.05
N ASN A 155 -4.03 5.81 -5.15
CA ASN A 155 -3.57 5.45 -6.49
C ASN A 155 -2.19 6.09 -6.77
N LEU A 156 -1.20 5.79 -5.92
CA LEU A 156 0.19 6.21 -6.15
C LEU A 156 0.83 5.33 -7.24
N ALA A 157 1.43 5.95 -8.26
CA ALA A 157 2.29 5.28 -9.24
C ALA A 157 3.77 5.31 -8.82
N GLU A 158 4.30 6.47 -8.43
CA GLU A 158 5.73 6.64 -8.11
C GLU A 158 5.92 7.83 -7.16
N ILE A 159 7.10 7.86 -6.50
CA ILE A 159 7.63 9.08 -5.86
C ILE A 159 9.02 9.33 -6.41
N SER A 160 9.29 10.56 -6.87
CA SER A 160 10.64 10.95 -7.31
C SER A 160 11.30 11.97 -6.39
N LEU A 161 12.60 11.80 -6.20
CA LEU A 161 13.54 12.80 -5.73
C LEU A 161 14.12 13.54 -6.93
N ASN A 162 14.03 14.87 -6.95
CA ASN A 162 14.49 15.71 -8.06
C ASN A 162 15.66 16.58 -7.61
N TYR A 163 16.76 16.59 -8.37
CA TYR A 163 18.05 17.17 -7.95
C TYR A 163 18.46 18.44 -8.73
N GLU A 164 19.36 19.26 -8.17
CA GLU A 164 19.88 20.51 -8.76
C GLU A 164 20.48 20.33 -10.17
N ASP A 165 21.06 19.16 -10.46
CA ASP A 165 21.67 18.84 -11.75
C ASP A 165 20.65 18.35 -12.80
N ASN A 166 19.37 18.26 -12.44
CA ASN A 166 18.25 17.69 -13.20
C ASN A 166 18.29 16.15 -13.31
N SER A 167 19.05 15.45 -12.47
CA SER A 167 18.86 14.02 -12.24
C SER A 167 17.60 13.76 -11.40
N VAL A 168 17.10 12.52 -11.49
CA VAL A 168 15.87 12.06 -10.85
C VAL A 168 16.09 10.64 -10.34
N GLU A 169 15.67 10.36 -9.11
CA GLU A 169 15.67 9.02 -8.48
C GLU A 169 14.23 8.67 -8.08
N TYR A 170 13.78 7.47 -8.44
CA TYR A 170 12.46 6.95 -8.05
C TYR A 170 12.52 6.12 -6.76
N GLY A 171 11.36 5.76 -6.22
CA GLY A 171 11.27 4.89 -5.04
C GLY A 171 12.05 3.59 -5.27
N SER A 172 13.03 3.31 -4.43
CA SER A 172 13.94 2.17 -4.64
C SER A 172 13.45 0.87 -4.02
N PHE A 173 12.61 0.95 -2.98
CA PHE A 173 11.97 -0.20 -2.35
C PHE A 173 10.78 0.23 -1.48
N LEU A 174 9.84 -0.70 -1.30
CA LEU A 174 8.68 -0.58 -0.41
C LEU A 174 9.10 -0.92 1.03
N ALA A 175 8.93 0.03 1.94
CA ALA A 175 9.30 -0.14 3.36
C ALA A 175 8.13 -0.70 4.18
N SER A 176 6.95 -0.09 4.06
CA SER A 176 5.71 -0.58 4.68
C SER A 176 4.48 -0.03 3.96
N PHE A 177 3.31 -0.65 4.17
CA PHE A 177 2.03 -0.17 3.63
C PHE A 177 0.86 -0.55 4.54
N VAL A 178 -0.28 0.12 4.34
CA VAL A 178 -1.55 -0.17 5.02
C VAL A 178 -2.67 -0.14 3.98
N ALA A 179 -3.35 -1.28 3.82
CA ALA A 179 -4.51 -1.45 2.95
C ALA A 179 -5.76 -1.76 3.79
N LEU A 180 -6.91 -1.16 3.46
CA LEU A 180 -8.13 -1.19 4.27
C LEU A 180 -9.40 -1.40 3.42
N GLY A 181 -10.45 -1.94 4.03
CA GLY A 181 -11.79 -2.00 3.44
C GLY A 181 -11.92 -2.91 2.22
N ASP A 182 -13.02 -2.72 1.48
CA ASP A 182 -13.23 -3.33 0.16
C ASP A 182 -12.45 -2.59 -0.95
N ASN A 183 -12.18 -3.31 -2.05
CA ASN A 183 -11.30 -2.92 -3.15
C ASN A 183 -9.82 -2.68 -2.79
N ALA A 184 -9.36 -3.14 -1.61
CA ALA A 184 -7.94 -3.28 -1.32
C ALA A 184 -7.33 -4.41 -2.18
N PHE A 185 -6.23 -4.11 -2.87
CA PHE A 185 -5.39 -5.10 -3.56
C PHE A 185 -3.95 -4.98 -3.04
N PRO A 186 -3.62 -5.55 -1.86
CA PRO A 186 -2.31 -5.42 -1.22
C PRO A 186 -1.11 -5.71 -2.14
N ASP A 187 -1.23 -6.71 -3.00
CA ASP A 187 -0.22 -7.15 -3.96
C ASP A 187 0.16 -6.06 -4.99
N THR A 188 -0.59 -4.96 -5.07
CA THR A 188 -0.26 -3.77 -5.90
C THR A 188 0.71 -2.80 -5.22
N ALA A 189 1.06 -2.98 -3.94
CA ALA A 189 1.91 -2.04 -3.21
C ALA A 189 3.32 -1.87 -3.82
N GLU A 190 3.85 -2.92 -4.49
CA GLU A 190 5.12 -2.87 -5.22
C GLU A 190 5.05 -2.14 -6.58
N LEU A 191 3.85 -1.76 -7.04
CA LEU A 191 3.67 -0.90 -8.22
C LEU A 191 3.94 0.59 -7.91
N ALA A 192 4.42 0.90 -6.70
CA ALA A 192 4.91 2.23 -6.30
C ALA A 192 6.41 2.47 -6.59
N ILE A 193 7.09 1.45 -7.14
CA ILE A 193 8.56 1.36 -7.30
C ILE A 193 8.98 0.58 -8.56
N ASP A 194 8.06 0.37 -9.52
CA ASP A 194 8.30 -0.47 -10.69
C ASP A 194 8.86 0.30 -11.90
N GLY A 195 8.89 1.64 -11.82
CA GLY A 195 9.36 2.54 -12.88
C GLY A 195 8.38 2.77 -14.04
N ASP A 196 7.13 2.27 -13.98
CA ASP A 196 6.09 2.53 -14.96
C ASP A 196 5.01 3.48 -14.41
N LEU A 197 5.10 4.76 -14.81
CA LEU A 197 4.11 5.81 -14.49
C LEU A 197 2.67 5.53 -15.00
N GLN A 198 2.36 4.35 -15.54
CA GLN A 198 1.03 3.88 -15.89
C GLN A 198 0.47 2.80 -14.96
N THR A 199 1.29 2.13 -14.16
CA THR A 199 0.82 1.28 -13.06
C THR A 199 0.45 2.14 -11.85
N HIS A 200 -0.21 1.55 -10.86
CA HIS A 200 -0.41 2.19 -9.56
C HIS A 200 -0.83 1.20 -8.48
N THR A 201 -0.53 1.57 -7.24
CA THR A 201 -1.08 0.99 -6.01
C THR A 201 -2.61 1.14 -5.94
N VAL A 202 -3.28 0.21 -5.24
CA VAL A 202 -4.72 0.26 -4.96
C VAL A 202 -4.99 -0.27 -3.55
N MET A 203 -4.93 0.60 -2.54
CA MET A 203 -4.93 0.21 -1.13
C MET A 203 -6.34 0.06 -0.51
N GLY A 204 -7.40 0.45 -1.21
CA GLY A 204 -8.80 0.19 -0.81
C GLY A 204 -9.53 1.41 -0.29
N ASN A 205 -10.22 1.34 0.85
CA ASN A 205 -10.96 2.46 1.43
C ASN A 205 -11.03 2.43 2.97
N ASN A 206 -11.27 3.59 3.60
CA ASN A 206 -11.37 3.71 5.06
C ASN A 206 -12.80 4.04 5.56
N VAL A 207 -13.85 3.75 4.79
CA VAL A 207 -15.24 4.18 5.12
C VAL A 207 -15.80 3.52 6.40
N ASP A 208 -15.40 2.29 6.73
CA ASP A 208 -15.78 1.63 8.00
C ASP A 208 -14.83 1.94 9.17
N GLU A 209 -13.65 2.49 8.89
CA GLU A 209 -12.62 2.83 9.88
C GLU A 209 -12.05 4.23 9.60
N PRO A 210 -12.87 5.30 9.71
CA PRO A 210 -12.53 6.64 9.22
C PRO A 210 -11.37 7.31 9.98
N ASP A 211 -11.08 6.85 11.20
CA ASP A 211 -9.94 7.27 12.02
C ASP A 211 -8.63 6.52 11.67
N LYS A 212 -8.62 5.75 10.57
CA LYS A 212 -7.42 5.12 9.99
C LYS A 212 -7.19 5.62 8.57
N ARG A 213 -5.95 5.47 8.08
CA ARG A 213 -5.56 5.78 6.71
C ARG A 213 -5.05 4.56 5.96
N LEU A 214 -5.26 4.58 4.65
CA LEU A 214 -4.45 3.87 3.68
C LEU A 214 -3.02 4.43 3.73
N ARG A 215 -1.99 3.63 3.43
CA ARG A 215 -0.61 4.14 3.45
C ARG A 215 0.30 3.37 2.50
N VAL A 216 1.25 4.08 1.90
CA VAL A 216 2.45 3.52 1.26
C VAL A 216 3.66 4.30 1.75
N THR A 217 4.72 3.60 2.17
CA THR A 217 5.97 4.17 2.69
C THR A 217 7.14 3.61 1.87
N LEU A 218 7.91 4.49 1.23
CA LEU A 218 9.01 4.15 0.32
C LEU A 218 10.36 4.63 0.85
N GLY A 219 11.42 3.88 0.51
CA GLY A 219 12.80 4.30 0.74
C GLY A 219 13.58 4.45 -0.57
N PHE A 220 14.70 5.17 -0.49
CA PHE A 220 15.55 5.56 -1.62
C PHE A 220 16.96 5.01 -1.40
N MET A 221 17.76 4.89 -2.45
CA MET A 221 19.14 4.42 -2.31
C MET A 221 20.03 5.52 -1.74
N SER A 222 19.82 6.77 -2.19
CA SER A 222 20.46 7.97 -1.66
C SER A 222 20.20 8.22 -0.17
N SER A 223 19.04 7.81 0.36
CA SER A 223 18.74 7.93 1.79
C SER A 223 19.32 6.82 2.66
N LEU A 224 19.84 5.72 2.09
CA LEU A 224 20.41 4.59 2.85
C LEU A 224 21.90 4.32 2.60
N VAL A 225 22.49 4.85 1.52
CA VAL A 225 23.90 4.62 1.15
C VAL A 225 24.58 5.94 0.79
N PRO A 226 25.40 6.52 1.69
CA PRO A 226 26.22 7.67 1.36
C PRO A 226 27.31 7.33 0.33
N GLU A 227 27.52 8.23 -0.65
CA GLU A 227 28.62 8.15 -1.66
C GLU A 227 30.02 8.48 -1.09
#